data_AF-E9J8B1-F1
#
_entry.id   AF-E9J8B1-F1
#
_cell.length_a   1.000
_cell.length_b   1.000
_cell.length_c   1.000
_cell.angle_alpha   90.00
_cell.angle_beta   90.00
_cell.angle_gamma   90.00
#
_symmetry.space_group_name_H-M   'P 1'
#
loop_
_entity.id
_entity.type
_entity.pdbx_description
1 polymer ?
#
loop_
_entity_poly.entity_id
_entity_poly.type
_entity_poly.pdbx_seq_one_letter_code
_entity_poly.pdbx_strand_id
1 'polypeptide(L)'
;MRYFSGLMSCASTYSEHSGKSIRENMNIKDRKDTKRLLLYCLHGWGIPLLFTVFIIVADNTNFLPEYLAPDIGNIGCMLSYRDNWNNYSDLIFAYGPETIVTISNVVFFILTAKYYNTVKADIKNINTDPGSKQFDSIKNRFIMFAKLFIVMGMQWIFETVNYFLKKFLGSYHHVKVFFYLILVLDCLEGLLIFIIFVMKKTVYQAIRKRLQDIKKN
;
A
#
# COMPACT_ATOMS: atom_id res chain seq x y z
N MET A 1 8.37 0.41 2.50
CA MET A 1 7.69 0.24 1.19
C MET A 1 6.41 1.07 0.96
N ARG A 2 6.07 2.06 1.82
CA ARG A 2 5.00 3.06 1.55
C ARG A 2 5.28 3.98 0.36
N TYR A 3 6.55 4.15 0.03
CA TYR A 3 7.03 4.87 -1.15
C TYR A 3 6.58 4.21 -2.46
N PHE A 4 6.45 2.87 -2.50
CA PHE A 4 6.15 2.13 -3.72
C PHE A 4 4.66 2.14 -4.06
N SER A 5 3.77 2.13 -3.07
CA SER A 5 2.31 2.27 -3.30
C SER A 5 1.91 3.68 -3.72
N GLY A 6 2.58 4.71 -3.18
CA GLY A 6 2.48 6.10 -3.65
C GLY A 6 3.06 6.29 -5.06
N LEU A 7 4.25 5.72 -5.33
CA LEU A 7 4.84 5.69 -6.68
C LEU A 7 3.93 4.97 -7.67
N MET A 8 3.39 3.80 -7.32
CA MET A 8 2.51 3.04 -8.22
C MET A 8 1.18 3.72 -8.43
N SER A 9 0.59 4.41 -7.45
CA SER A 9 -0.63 5.20 -7.72
C SER A 9 -0.34 6.39 -8.63
N CYS A 10 0.71 7.16 -8.37
CA CYS A 10 1.06 8.32 -9.20
C CYS A 10 1.50 7.87 -10.62
N ALA A 11 2.28 6.78 -10.74
CA ALA A 11 2.78 6.24 -12.02
C ALA A 11 1.73 5.44 -12.82
N SER A 12 0.86 4.65 -12.16
CA SER A 12 -0.22 3.92 -12.84
C SER A 12 -1.26 4.89 -13.40
N THR A 13 -1.57 5.97 -12.67
CA THR A 13 -2.49 7.00 -13.16
C THR A 13 -1.83 7.87 -14.23
N TYR A 14 -0.52 8.16 -14.15
CA TYR A 14 0.22 8.83 -15.24
C TYR A 14 0.26 7.99 -16.53
N SER A 15 0.45 6.66 -16.41
CA SER A 15 0.43 5.72 -17.53
C SER A 15 -0.97 5.57 -18.15
N GLU A 16 -2.02 5.58 -17.33
CA GLU A 16 -3.42 5.53 -17.80
C GLU A 16 -3.90 6.85 -18.42
N HIS A 17 -3.32 8.00 -18.02
CA HIS A 17 -3.51 9.30 -18.68
C HIS A 17 -2.69 9.42 -19.98
N SER A 18 -1.49 8.84 -20.04
CA SER A 18 -0.62 8.80 -21.22
C SER A 18 -1.12 7.83 -22.31
N GLY A 19 -1.74 6.71 -21.92
CA GLY A 19 -2.27 5.69 -22.82
C GLY A 19 -3.60 6.02 -23.50
N LYS A 20 -4.27 7.12 -23.09
CA LYS A 20 -5.41 7.68 -23.83
C LYS A 20 -4.86 8.70 -24.83
N SER A 21 -4.52 8.22 -26.02
CA SER A 21 -4.14 9.14 -27.09
C SER A 21 -5.28 10.14 -27.32
N ILE A 22 -4.91 11.42 -27.33
CA ILE A 22 -5.20 12.33 -28.43
C ILE A 22 -6.58 12.09 -29.03
N ARG A 23 -7.63 12.56 -28.36
CA ARG A 23 -8.86 12.96 -29.04
C ARG A 23 -9.47 14.13 -28.30
N GLU A 24 -9.48 15.24 -29.01
CA GLU A 24 -9.79 16.59 -28.58
C GLU A 24 -11.09 16.68 -27.78
N ASN A 25 -11.01 17.32 -26.61
CA ASN A 25 -12.00 18.22 -25.98
C ASN A 25 -11.61 18.42 -24.50
N MET A 26 -10.41 19.00 -24.27
CA MET A 26 -9.87 19.27 -22.93
C MET A 26 -10.04 20.75 -22.59
N ASN A 27 -10.67 21.10 -21.45
CA ASN A 27 -10.26 22.34 -20.76
C ASN A 27 -10.68 22.52 -19.29
N ILE A 28 -11.66 21.79 -18.74
CA ILE A 28 -12.07 21.98 -17.32
C ILE A 28 -12.00 20.68 -16.49
N LYS A 29 -12.43 19.54 -17.06
CA LYS A 29 -12.44 18.25 -16.35
C LYS A 29 -11.01 17.73 -16.10
N ASP A 30 -10.14 17.77 -17.12
CA ASP A 30 -8.73 17.40 -16.96
C ASP A 30 -7.99 18.30 -15.96
N ARG A 31 -8.20 19.62 -15.96
CA ARG A 31 -7.54 20.49 -14.98
C ARG A 31 -7.95 20.16 -13.54
N LYS A 32 -9.21 19.77 -13.30
CA LYS A 32 -9.69 19.33 -11.98
C LYS A 32 -9.10 17.98 -11.60
N ASP A 33 -9.01 17.04 -12.54
CA ASP A 33 -8.43 15.72 -12.31
C ASP A 33 -6.90 15.79 -12.08
N THR A 34 -6.17 16.64 -12.83
CA THR A 34 -4.74 16.91 -12.62
C THR A 34 -4.48 17.60 -11.28
N LYS A 35 -5.28 18.60 -10.89
CA LYS A 35 -5.15 19.24 -9.57
C LYS A 35 -5.39 18.25 -8.43
N ARG A 36 -6.39 17.39 -8.58
CA ARG A 36 -6.69 16.33 -7.62
C ARG A 36 -5.56 15.31 -7.53
N LEU A 37 -4.96 14.95 -8.66
CA LEU A 37 -3.79 14.07 -8.72
C LEU A 37 -2.56 14.70 -8.07
N LEU A 38 -2.27 15.99 -8.35
CA LEU A 38 -1.20 16.72 -7.69
C LEU A 38 -1.40 16.79 -6.18
N LEU A 39 -2.62 17.01 -5.71
CA LEU A 39 -2.94 17.01 -4.29
C LEU A 39 -2.71 15.62 -3.67
N TYR A 40 -3.12 14.54 -4.35
CA TYR A 40 -2.84 13.18 -3.89
C TYR A 40 -1.35 12.85 -3.84
N CYS A 41 -0.57 13.26 -4.85
CA CYS A 41 0.87 13.04 -4.82
C CYS A 41 1.53 13.95 -3.76
N LEU A 42 1.13 15.21 -3.59
CA LEU A 42 1.62 16.07 -2.50
C LEU A 42 1.34 15.46 -1.12
N HIS A 43 0.15 14.88 -0.89
CA HIS A 43 -0.12 14.15 0.34
C HIS A 43 0.73 12.88 0.48
N GLY A 44 0.89 12.12 -0.61
CA GLY A 44 1.65 10.88 -0.62
C GLY A 44 3.14 11.06 -0.37
N TRP A 45 3.72 12.18 -0.83
CA TRP A 45 5.14 12.51 -0.66
C TRP A 45 5.40 13.43 0.55
N GLY A 46 4.52 14.40 0.77
CA GLY A 46 4.66 15.41 1.82
C GLY A 46 4.52 14.83 3.22
N ILE A 47 3.57 13.93 3.46
CA ILE A 47 3.38 13.34 4.80
C ILE A 47 4.62 12.52 5.22
N PRO A 48 5.17 11.61 4.39
CA PRO A 48 6.42 10.93 4.71
C PRO A 48 7.60 11.87 4.89
N LEU A 49 7.77 12.88 4.02
CA LEU A 49 8.88 13.84 4.14
C LEU A 49 8.81 14.63 5.46
N LEU A 50 7.63 15.13 5.81
CA LEU A 50 7.41 15.83 7.08
C LEU A 50 7.70 14.91 8.28
N PHE A 51 7.25 13.67 8.21
CA PHE A 51 7.50 12.68 9.26
C PHE A 51 8.99 12.34 9.40
N THR A 52 9.72 12.19 8.28
CA THR A 52 11.17 11.97 8.30
C THR A 52 11.93 13.17 8.86
N VAL A 53 11.56 14.40 8.47
CA VAL A 53 12.16 15.62 9.05
C VAL A 53 11.92 15.67 10.55
N PHE A 54 10.72 15.31 11.01
CA PHE A 54 10.40 15.24 12.43
C PHE A 54 11.30 14.24 13.17
N ILE A 55 11.52 13.04 12.63
CA ILE A 55 12.42 12.04 13.22
C ILE A 55 13.86 12.58 13.29
N ILE A 56 14.36 13.23 12.23
CA ILE A 56 15.71 13.78 12.20
C ILE A 56 15.87 14.87 13.26
N VAL A 57 14.91 15.77 13.39
CA VAL A 57 14.94 16.81 14.43
C VAL A 57 14.87 16.19 15.82
N ALA A 58 13.99 15.21 16.02
CA ALA A 58 13.85 14.47 17.27
C ALA A 58 15.12 13.72 17.68
N ASP A 59 15.91 13.23 16.73
CA ASP A 59 17.17 12.52 16.97
C ASP A 59 18.33 13.49 17.27
N ASN A 60 18.34 14.66 16.63
CA ASN A 60 19.40 15.67 16.81
C ASN A 60 19.16 16.65 17.97
N THR A 61 17.99 16.58 18.61
CA THR A 61 17.63 17.48 19.72
C THR A 61 17.25 16.68 20.95
N ASN A 62 17.68 17.13 22.13
CA ASN A 62 17.27 16.55 23.43
C ASN A 62 15.83 16.94 23.82
N PHE A 63 14.95 17.14 22.82
CA PHE A 63 13.58 17.57 23.03
C PHE A 63 12.69 16.42 23.55
N LEU A 64 13.06 15.17 23.25
CA LEU A 64 12.34 13.98 23.71
C LEU A 64 13.02 13.35 24.93
N PRO A 65 12.24 12.78 25.87
CA PRO A 65 12.78 11.98 26.96
C PRO A 65 13.58 10.79 26.44
N GLU A 66 14.56 10.32 27.22
CA GLU A 66 15.45 9.21 26.86
C GLU A 66 14.71 7.91 26.47
N TYR A 67 13.53 7.64 27.06
CA TYR A 67 12.69 6.47 26.74
C TYR A 67 11.94 6.56 25.39
N LEU A 68 11.96 7.75 24.77
CA LEU A 68 11.37 8.07 23.46
C LEU A 68 12.42 8.48 22.43
N ALA A 69 13.69 8.61 22.81
CA ALA A 69 14.74 8.98 21.89
C ALA A 69 14.91 7.89 20.80
N PRO A 70 14.92 8.25 19.51
CA PRO A 70 15.12 7.30 18.41
C PRO A 70 16.52 6.70 18.35
N ASP A 71 17.51 7.29 19.01
CA ASP A 71 18.89 6.78 19.17
C ASP A 71 19.42 6.11 17.90
N ILE A 72 19.29 6.82 16.77
CA ILE A 72 19.69 6.30 15.47
C ILE A 72 21.23 6.27 15.43
N GLY A 73 21.83 5.16 14.98
CA GLY A 73 23.29 5.06 14.86
C GLY A 73 24.01 4.43 16.06
N ASN A 74 23.32 4.09 17.16
CA ASN A 74 23.97 3.53 18.35
C ASN A 74 24.43 2.07 18.17
N ILE A 75 23.59 1.22 17.57
CA ILE A 75 23.91 -0.21 17.28
C ILE A 75 24.05 -0.44 15.77
N GLY A 76 23.51 0.46 14.94
CA GLY A 76 23.60 0.46 13.48
C GLY A 76 22.91 1.69 12.89
N CYS A 77 22.98 1.89 11.57
CA CYS A 77 22.40 3.06 10.86
C CYS A 77 20.85 3.06 10.77
N MET A 78 20.18 2.26 11.58
CA MET A 78 18.72 2.11 11.57
C MET A 78 18.18 2.32 12.99
N LEU A 79 16.89 2.67 13.08
CA LEU A 79 16.16 2.75 14.35
C LEU A 79 16.38 1.45 15.15
N SER A 80 16.93 1.58 16.35
CA SER A 80 17.31 0.43 17.15
C SER A 80 16.05 -0.27 17.69
N TYR A 81 15.82 -1.51 17.26
CA TYR A 81 14.78 -2.36 17.86
C TYR A 81 15.19 -2.71 19.28
N ARG A 82 14.38 -2.36 20.29
CA ARG A 82 14.64 -2.69 21.70
C ARG A 82 13.63 -3.74 22.16
N ASP A 83 14.13 -4.91 22.56
CA ASP A 83 13.31 -6.03 23.06
C ASP A 83 12.59 -5.73 24.40
N ASN A 84 12.94 -4.64 25.08
CA ASN A 84 12.41 -4.28 26.40
C ASN A 84 11.30 -3.21 26.30
N TRP A 85 10.30 -3.30 27.18
CA TRP A 85 9.22 -2.30 27.32
C TRP A 85 9.66 -0.93 27.84
N ASN A 86 10.93 -0.78 28.20
CA ASN A 86 11.47 0.47 28.74
C ASN A 86 11.68 1.54 27.66
N ASN A 87 11.52 1.16 26.38
CA ASN A 87 11.66 2.05 25.25
C ASN A 87 10.49 1.85 24.29
N TYR A 88 9.89 2.97 23.89
CA TYR A 88 8.72 3.00 23.01
C TYR A 88 9.03 3.65 21.66
N SER A 89 10.30 4.00 21.42
CA SER A 89 10.71 4.74 20.24
C SER A 89 10.48 3.96 18.94
N ASP A 90 10.84 2.67 18.92
CA ASP A 90 10.54 1.74 17.83
C ASP A 90 9.03 1.61 17.57
N LEU A 91 8.24 1.53 18.63
CA LEU A 91 6.78 1.47 18.54
C LEU A 91 6.18 2.76 17.98
N ILE A 92 6.65 3.94 18.40
CA ILE A 92 6.02 5.21 18.03
C ILE A 92 6.50 5.70 16.66
N PHE A 93 7.77 5.53 16.34
CA PHE A 93 8.35 6.08 15.12
C PHE A 93 8.34 5.12 13.93
N ALA A 94 8.31 3.80 14.16
CA ALA A 94 8.20 2.81 13.09
C ALA A 94 6.82 2.13 13.07
N TYR A 95 6.52 1.30 14.08
CA TYR A 95 5.33 0.44 14.06
C TYR A 95 4.00 1.20 14.23
N GLY A 96 4.00 2.38 14.85
CA GLY A 96 2.82 3.19 15.14
C GLY A 96 2.17 3.73 13.86
N PRO A 97 2.90 4.51 13.03
CA PRO A 97 2.42 4.94 11.73
C PRO A 97 1.99 3.75 10.87
N GLU A 98 2.71 2.64 10.93
CA GLU A 98 2.44 1.37 10.25
C GLU A 98 1.09 0.78 10.61
N THR A 99 0.85 0.55 11.89
CA THR A 99 -0.41 0.02 12.42
C THR A 99 -1.61 0.92 12.10
N ILE A 100 -1.49 2.24 12.21
CA ILE A 100 -2.59 3.19 11.92
C ILE A 100 -3.08 3.05 10.47
N VAL A 101 -2.16 3.00 9.50
CA VAL A 101 -2.54 2.86 8.09
C VAL A 101 -3.09 1.46 7.81
N THR A 102 -2.52 0.42 8.42
CA THR A 102 -3.03 -0.95 8.27
C THR A 102 -4.46 -1.08 8.81
N ILE A 103 -4.76 -0.52 9.98
CA ILE A 103 -6.12 -0.47 10.53
C ILE A 103 -7.04 0.30 9.58
N SER A 104 -6.60 1.45 9.10
CA SER A 104 -7.38 2.25 8.13
C SER A 104 -7.69 1.44 6.85
N ASN A 105 -6.71 0.70 6.34
CA ASN A 105 -6.87 -0.16 5.17
C ASN A 105 -7.86 -1.32 5.42
N VAL A 106 -7.82 -1.94 6.60
CA VAL A 106 -8.79 -2.98 7.02
C VAL A 106 -10.21 -2.41 7.05
N VAL A 107 -10.41 -1.24 7.66
CA VAL A 107 -11.71 -0.58 7.75
C VAL A 107 -12.26 -0.28 6.35
N PHE A 108 -11.44 0.29 5.46
CA PHE A 108 -11.84 0.55 4.09
C PHE A 108 -12.16 -0.73 3.32
N PHE A 109 -11.42 -1.80 3.54
CA PHE A 109 -11.70 -3.10 2.94
C PHE A 109 -13.07 -3.64 3.40
N ILE A 110 -13.37 -3.60 4.70
CA ILE A 110 -14.66 -4.05 5.24
C ILE A 110 -15.82 -3.21 4.68
N LEU A 111 -15.68 -1.88 4.67
CA LEU A 111 -16.72 -0.99 4.12
C LEU A 111 -16.97 -1.27 2.64
N THR A 112 -15.90 -1.46 1.86
CA THR A 112 -15.99 -1.78 0.42
C THR A 112 -16.61 -3.16 0.20
N ALA A 113 -16.26 -4.16 1.02
CA ALA A 113 -16.81 -5.51 0.95
C ALA A 113 -18.31 -5.53 1.28
N LYS A 114 -18.72 -4.79 2.32
CA LYS A 114 -20.15 -4.63 2.67
C LYS A 114 -20.92 -3.98 1.52
N TYR A 115 -20.40 -2.87 0.99
CA TYR A 115 -21.01 -2.19 -0.15
C TYR A 115 -21.12 -3.11 -1.37
N TYR A 116 -20.07 -3.86 -1.70
CA TYR A 116 -20.08 -4.82 -2.80
C TYR A 116 -21.15 -5.91 -2.60
N ASN A 117 -21.27 -6.47 -1.39
CA ASN A 117 -22.27 -7.48 -1.09
C ASN A 117 -23.71 -6.94 -1.18
N THR A 118 -23.96 -5.71 -0.71
CA THR A 118 -25.26 -5.04 -0.85
C THR A 118 -25.62 -4.87 -2.32
N VAL A 119 -24.73 -4.26 -3.12
CA VAL A 119 -24.97 -4.06 -4.56
C VAL A 119 -25.19 -5.39 -5.29
N LYS A 120 -24.43 -6.43 -4.93
CA LYS A 120 -24.59 -7.77 -5.50
C LYS A 120 -25.95 -8.38 -5.14
N ALA A 121 -26.43 -8.17 -3.92
CA ALA A 121 -27.74 -8.65 -3.48
C ALA A 121 -28.88 -7.91 -4.18
N ASP A 122 -28.77 -6.58 -4.33
CA ASP A 122 -29.77 -5.76 -5.01
C ASP A 122 -29.92 -6.17 -6.48
N ILE A 123 -28.80 -6.37 -7.20
CA ILE A 123 -28.84 -6.82 -8.60
C ILE A 123 -29.46 -8.22 -8.74
N LYS A 124 -29.15 -9.14 -7.81
CA LYS A 124 -29.73 -10.49 -7.80
C LYS A 124 -31.25 -10.45 -7.58
N ASN A 125 -31.75 -9.51 -6.77
CA ASN A 125 -33.17 -9.41 -6.45
C ASN A 125 -34.02 -8.77 -7.56
N ILE A 126 -33.44 -7.94 -8.43
CA ILE A 126 -34.21 -7.14 -9.40
C ILE A 126 -34.33 -7.84 -10.79
N ASN A 127 -33.78 -9.05 -10.99
CA ASN A 127 -33.79 -9.79 -12.29
C ASN A 127 -33.44 -8.91 -13.52
N THR A 128 -32.76 -7.79 -13.29
CA THR A 128 -32.36 -6.87 -14.35
C THR A 128 -31.11 -7.46 -14.96
N ASP A 129 -31.10 -7.59 -16.29
CA ASP A 129 -29.91 -7.91 -17.05
C ASP A 129 -28.76 -7.07 -16.47
N PRO A 130 -27.67 -7.67 -15.95
CA PRO A 130 -26.64 -6.92 -15.25
C PRO A 130 -26.06 -5.94 -16.25
N GLY A 131 -26.53 -4.68 -16.20
CA GLY A 131 -26.11 -3.58 -17.06
C GLY A 131 -24.62 -3.40 -16.89
N SER A 132 -23.88 -4.07 -17.78
CA SER A 132 -22.61 -4.74 -17.46
C SER A 132 -21.50 -3.80 -17.01
N LYS A 133 -21.59 -2.52 -17.38
CA LYS A 133 -20.53 -1.53 -17.12
C LYS A 133 -20.46 -1.04 -15.67
N GLN A 134 -21.60 -0.86 -14.98
CA GLN A 134 -21.59 -0.33 -13.61
C GLN A 134 -21.18 -1.40 -12.61
N PHE A 135 -21.71 -2.62 -12.76
CA PHE A 135 -21.33 -3.76 -11.92
C PHE A 135 -19.86 -4.15 -12.14
N ASP A 136 -19.38 -4.17 -13.39
CA ASP A 136 -17.96 -4.42 -13.66
C ASP A 136 -17.05 -3.33 -13.09
N SER A 137 -17.47 -2.06 -13.10
CA SER A 137 -16.74 -0.98 -12.45
C SER A 137 -16.63 -1.17 -10.94
N ILE A 138 -17.73 -1.52 -10.26
CA ILE A 138 -17.77 -1.78 -8.82
C ILE A 138 -16.93 -3.02 -8.47
N LYS A 139 -17.04 -4.09 -9.25
CA LYS A 139 -16.24 -5.31 -9.12
C LYS A 139 -14.75 -5.04 -9.31
N ASN A 140 -14.37 -4.28 -10.34
CA ASN A 140 -12.98 -3.89 -10.58
C ASN A 140 -12.43 -3.03 -9.44
N ARG A 141 -13.25 -2.14 -8.89
CA ARG A 141 -12.89 -1.33 -7.71
C ARG A 141 -12.69 -2.20 -6.48
N PHE A 142 -13.57 -3.18 -6.23
CA PHE A 142 -13.40 -4.15 -5.14
C PHE A 142 -12.13 -4.98 -5.31
N ILE A 143 -11.85 -5.50 -6.51
CA ILE A 143 -10.63 -6.24 -6.82
C ILE A 143 -9.39 -5.38 -6.55
N MET A 144 -9.42 -4.10 -6.90
CA MET A 144 -8.32 -3.18 -6.63
C MET A 144 -8.05 -3.04 -5.12
N PHE A 145 -9.10 -2.83 -4.32
CA PHE A 145 -8.97 -2.76 -2.86
C PHE A 145 -8.51 -4.09 -2.24
N ALA A 146 -9.01 -5.22 -2.73
CA ALA A 146 -8.57 -6.54 -2.28
C ALA A 146 -7.08 -6.79 -2.55
N LYS A 147 -6.58 -6.36 -3.73
CA LYS A 147 -5.15 -6.44 -4.06
C LYS A 147 -4.29 -5.59 -3.12
N LEU A 148 -4.74 -4.37 -2.81
CA LEU A 148 -4.06 -3.50 -1.85
C LEU A 148 -4.03 -4.12 -0.44
N PHE A 149 -5.12 -4.76 -0.02
CA PHE A 149 -5.19 -5.44 1.27
C PHE A 149 -4.29 -6.69 1.33
N ILE A 150 -4.28 -7.52 0.28
CA ILE A 150 -3.51 -8.76 0.25
C ILE A 150 -2.00 -8.49 0.28
N VAL A 151 -1.55 -7.55 -0.55
CA VAL A 151 -0.11 -7.29 -0.72
C VAL A 151 0.47 -6.56 0.48
N MET A 152 -0.15 -5.44 0.85
CA MET A 152 0.37 -4.58 1.92
C MET A 152 -0.22 -4.99 3.27
N GLY A 153 -1.55 -5.08 3.37
CA GLY A 153 -2.23 -5.26 4.64
C GLY A 153 -1.83 -6.53 5.39
N MET A 154 -1.79 -7.69 4.70
CA MET A 154 -1.46 -8.96 5.37
C MET A 154 -0.03 -8.98 5.90
N GLN A 155 0.95 -8.51 5.11
CA GLN A 155 2.35 -8.49 5.52
C GLN A 155 2.56 -7.63 6.77
N TRP A 156 2.02 -6.41 6.78
CA TRP A 156 2.11 -5.52 7.93
C TRP A 156 1.39 -6.06 9.17
N ILE A 157 0.30 -6.81 9.01
CA ILE A 157 -0.36 -7.51 10.13
C ILE A 157 0.58 -8.58 10.70
N PHE A 158 1.21 -9.40 9.86
CA PHE A 158 2.16 -10.42 10.33
C PHE A 158 3.36 -9.81 11.04
N GLU A 159 3.94 -8.74 10.50
CA GLU A 159 5.03 -7.99 11.14
C GLU A 159 4.63 -7.42 12.50
N THR A 160 3.45 -6.77 12.57
CA THR A 160 2.93 -6.19 13.82
C THR A 160 2.71 -7.29 14.87
N VAL A 161 2.11 -8.42 14.49
CA VAL A 161 1.89 -9.54 15.39
C VAL A 161 3.22 -10.11 15.87
N ASN A 162 4.20 -10.28 14.98
CA ASN A 162 5.53 -10.77 15.34
C ASN A 162 6.28 -9.80 16.28
N TYR A 163 6.14 -8.50 16.06
CA TYR A 163 6.66 -7.45 16.95
C TYR A 163 6.14 -7.63 18.37
N PHE A 164 4.82 -7.68 18.54
CA PHE A 164 4.21 -7.85 19.86
C PHE A 164 4.55 -9.21 20.46
N LEU A 165 4.53 -10.28 19.68
CA LEU A 165 4.85 -11.63 20.14
C LEU A 165 6.28 -11.70 20.70
N LYS A 166 7.25 -11.10 20.02
CA LYS A 166 8.64 -11.01 20.48
C LYS A 166 8.75 -10.21 21.78
N LYS A 167 8.00 -9.12 21.91
CA LYS A 167 8.01 -8.23 23.09
C LYS A 167 7.29 -8.81 24.32
N PHE A 168 6.27 -9.66 24.12
CA PHE A 168 5.51 -10.30 25.21
C PHE A 168 6.08 -11.65 25.66
N LEU A 169 6.50 -12.50 24.73
CA LEU A 169 6.95 -13.86 25.03
C LEU A 169 8.49 -13.96 25.08
N GLY A 170 9.23 -12.99 24.55
CA GLY A 170 10.68 -13.11 24.38
C GLY A 170 11.07 -14.00 23.19
N SER A 171 12.38 -14.08 22.90
CA SER A 171 12.91 -14.74 21.70
C SER A 171 12.92 -16.28 21.82
N TYR A 172 11.74 -16.91 21.73
CA TYR A 172 11.63 -18.36 21.54
C TYR A 172 12.00 -18.79 20.11
N HIS A 173 12.38 -20.07 19.95
CA HIS A 173 12.79 -20.63 18.66
C HIS A 173 11.72 -20.45 17.56
N HIS A 174 10.43 -20.55 17.90
CA HIS A 174 9.32 -20.35 16.95
C HIS A 174 9.25 -18.90 16.43
N VAL A 175 9.53 -17.90 17.28
CA VAL A 175 9.51 -16.48 16.90
C VAL A 175 10.60 -16.18 15.86
N LYS A 176 11.76 -16.85 15.96
CA LYS A 176 12.82 -16.73 14.96
C LYS A 176 12.40 -17.26 13.58
N VAL A 177 11.70 -18.40 13.54
CA VAL A 177 11.20 -18.97 12.27
C VAL A 177 10.19 -18.02 11.62
N PHE A 178 9.25 -17.45 12.39
CA PHE A 178 8.32 -16.45 11.87
C PHE A 178 9.02 -15.20 11.34
N PHE A 179 10.04 -14.71 12.05
CA PHE A 179 10.84 -13.57 11.58
C PHE A 179 11.51 -13.83 10.23
N TYR A 180 12.14 -14.99 10.05
CA TYR A 180 12.76 -15.34 8.76
C TYR A 180 11.74 -15.46 7.63
N LEU A 181 10.56 -16.05 7.89
CA LEU A 181 9.49 -16.14 6.90
C LEU A 181 9.01 -14.75 6.46
N ILE A 182 8.82 -13.83 7.41
CA ILE A 182 8.42 -12.44 7.13
C ILE A 182 9.50 -11.74 6.30
N LEU A 183 10.77 -11.87 6.66
CA LEU A 183 11.89 -11.26 5.93
C LEU A 183 11.97 -11.75 4.49
N VAL A 184 11.70 -13.03 4.23
CA VAL A 184 11.62 -13.57 2.88
C VAL A 184 10.44 -12.99 2.11
N LEU A 185 9.27 -12.88 2.74
CA LEU A 185 8.08 -12.28 2.13
C LEU A 185 8.29 -10.80 1.80
N ASP A 186 8.99 -10.04 2.65
CA ASP A 186 9.37 -8.65 2.39
C ASP A 186 10.28 -8.54 1.18
N CYS A 187 11.30 -9.39 1.10
CA CYS A 187 12.20 -9.43 -0.06
C CYS A 187 11.43 -9.74 -1.36
N LEU A 188 10.38 -10.57 -1.27
CA LEU A 188 9.53 -10.94 -2.39
C LEU A 188 8.39 -9.95 -2.65
N GLU A 189 8.16 -8.97 -1.77
CA GLU A 189 7.01 -8.06 -1.86
C GLU A 189 6.98 -7.33 -3.20
N GLY A 190 8.14 -6.85 -3.67
CA GLY A 190 8.28 -6.20 -4.98
C GLY A 190 7.87 -7.11 -6.14
N LEU A 191 8.21 -8.40 -6.08
CA LEU A 191 7.82 -9.39 -7.08
C LEU A 191 6.32 -9.68 -7.02
N LEU A 192 5.75 -9.83 -5.82
CA LEU A 192 4.31 -10.04 -5.62
C LEU A 192 3.49 -8.87 -6.14
N ILE A 193 3.93 -7.64 -5.85
CA ILE A 193 3.35 -6.41 -6.39
C ILE A 193 3.32 -6.45 -7.92
N PHE A 194 4.46 -6.76 -8.54
CA PHE A 194 4.58 -6.81 -9.99
C PHE A 194 3.60 -7.83 -10.59
N ILE A 195 3.55 -9.04 -10.04
CA ILE A 195 2.64 -10.09 -10.52
C ILE A 195 1.17 -9.65 -10.37
N ILE A 196 0.79 -9.10 -9.22
CA ILE A 196 -0.61 -8.78 -8.90
C ILE A 196 -1.11 -7.56 -9.69
N PHE A 197 -0.28 -6.53 -9.89
CA PHE A 197 -0.69 -5.29 -10.54
C PHE A 197 -0.39 -5.24 -12.03
N VAL A 198 0.77 -5.73 -12.46
CA VAL A 198 1.26 -5.61 -13.84
C VAL A 198 0.84 -6.81 -14.69
N MET A 199 0.91 -8.04 -14.17
CA MET A 199 0.55 -9.25 -14.91
C MET A 199 -0.96 -9.48 -15.00
N LYS A 200 -1.71 -8.45 -15.44
CA LYS A 200 -3.13 -8.58 -15.78
C LYS A 200 -3.29 -9.25 -17.14
N LYS A 201 -4.34 -10.07 -17.28
CA LYS A 201 -4.70 -10.71 -18.56
C LYS A 201 -4.81 -9.73 -19.72
N THR A 202 -5.26 -8.51 -19.46
CA THR A 202 -5.36 -7.41 -20.44
C THR A 202 -3.99 -6.99 -20.98
N VAL A 203 -2.98 -6.87 -20.11
CA VAL A 203 -1.61 -6.52 -20.49
C VAL A 203 -0.98 -7.66 -21.30
N TYR A 204 -1.17 -8.90 -20.86
CA TYR A 204 -0.69 -10.08 -21.59
C TYR A 204 -1.30 -10.17 -23.00
N GLN A 205 -2.61 -9.93 -23.13
CA GLN A 205 -3.30 -9.89 -24.42
C GLN A 205 -2.84 -8.73 -25.31
N ALA A 206 -2.55 -7.55 -24.74
CA ALA A 206 -2.01 -6.42 -25.48
C ALA A 206 -0.60 -6.71 -26.01
N ILE A 207 0.28 -7.29 -25.19
CA ILE A 207 1.63 -7.69 -25.59
C ILE A 207 1.56 -8.77 -26.67
N ARG A 208 0.71 -9.78 -26.51
CA ARG A 208 0.52 -10.84 -27.51
C ARG A 208 0.04 -10.29 -28.86
N LYS A 209 -0.90 -9.32 -28.86
CA LYS A 209 -1.32 -8.64 -30.10
C LYS A 209 -0.16 -7.90 -30.75
N ARG A 210 0.60 -7.09 -30.00
CA ARG A 210 1.76 -6.35 -30.53
C ARG A 210 2.81 -7.29 -31.12
N LEU A 211 3.09 -8.43 -30.48
CA LEU A 211 4.02 -9.43 -30.99
C LEU A 211 3.51 -10.14 -32.26
N GLN A 212 2.20 -10.36 -32.38
CA GLN A 212 1.59 -10.91 -33.59
C GLN A 212 1.62 -9.92 -34.76
N ASP A 213 1.43 -8.62 -34.49
CA ASP A 213 1.53 -7.56 -35.50
C ASP A 213 2.98 -7.43 -36.03
N ILE A 214 3.99 -7.54 -35.15
CA ILE A 214 5.42 -7.52 -35.55
C ILE A 214 5.77 -8.74 -36.41
N LYS A 215 5.19 -9.91 -36.14
CA LYS A 215 5.45 -11.14 -36.92
C LYS A 215 4.78 -11.14 -38.31
N LYS A 216 3.84 -10.23 -38.56
CA LYS A 216 3.07 -10.14 -39.81
C LYS A 216 3.68 -9.14 -40.81
N ASN A 217 4.57 -8.26 -40.35
CA ASN A 217 5.46 -7.43 -41.18
C ASN A 217 6.79 -8.15 -41.41
#